data_AF-A0A2I1H3Y4-F1
#
_entry.id   AF-A0A2I1H3Y4-F1
#
_cell.length_a   1.000
_cell.length_b   1.000
_cell.length_c   1.000
_cell.angle_alpha   90.00
_cell.angle_beta   90.00
_cell.angle_gamma   90.00
#
_symmetry.space_group_name_H-M   'P 1'
#
loop_
_entity.id
_entity.type
_entity.pdbx_description
1 polymer ?
#
loop_
_entity_poly.entity_id
_entity_poly.type
_entity_poly.pdbx_seq_one_letter_code
_entity_poly.pdbx_strand_id
1 'polypeptide(L)'
;MNIKKLRVNYCCFCFPLRTGAFFVAAWVFIWHLYLGILELVNRSSPMTVEGFAIFIGVMYILLAFIAIYGARSIYYENLSDVKWFKNSYLSSLMIFVVLSFIEAVMLAPTSFNVQKYCESENHKHDNYCSYSLFFMRWGVNLAIGVIIGGYFYIVLRSYRRELEEKFISTLTSDV
;
A
#
# COMPACT_ATOMS: atom_id res chain seq x y z
N MET A 1 -8.49 -31.14 21.72
CA MET A 1 -8.25 -30.04 20.75
C MET A 1 -9.17 -28.88 21.11
N ASN A 2 -8.62 -27.72 21.49
CA ASN A 2 -9.33 -26.66 22.22
C ASN A 2 -10.08 -25.73 21.24
N ILE A 3 -11.36 -26.01 20.99
CA ILE A 3 -12.24 -25.32 20.01
C ILE A 3 -12.42 -23.82 20.29
N LYS A 4 -12.01 -23.32 21.47
CA LYS A 4 -12.13 -21.89 21.82
C LYS A 4 -11.20 -20.95 21.03
N LYS A 5 -10.11 -21.44 20.43
CA LYS A 5 -9.22 -20.58 19.61
C LYS A 5 -9.78 -20.30 18.21
N LEU A 6 -10.77 -21.07 17.74
CA LEU A 6 -11.37 -20.95 16.40
C LEU A 6 -12.14 -19.64 16.18
N ARG A 7 -12.71 -19.03 17.22
CA ARG A 7 -13.70 -17.94 17.06
C ARG A 7 -13.12 -16.54 16.95
N VAL A 8 -11.87 -16.32 17.35
CA VAL A 8 -11.29 -14.96 17.43
C VAL A 8 -11.04 -14.35 16.04
N ASN A 9 -10.96 -15.16 14.98
CA ASN A 9 -10.68 -14.66 13.62
C ASN A 9 -11.94 -14.34 12.78
N TYR A 10 -13.13 -14.77 13.20
CA TYR A 10 -14.39 -14.50 12.48
C TYR A 10 -15.23 -13.37 13.08
N CYS A 11 -15.00 -12.99 14.34
CA CYS A 11 -15.88 -12.05 15.04
C CYS A 11 -15.71 -10.57 14.65
N CYS A 12 -14.72 -10.20 13.82
CA CYS A 12 -14.46 -8.79 13.47
C CYS A 12 -14.47 -8.48 11.96
N PHE A 13 -14.64 -9.46 11.07
CA PHE A 13 -14.66 -9.20 9.64
C PHE A 13 -16.08 -9.31 9.09
N CYS A 14 -16.58 -8.23 8.50
CA CYS A 14 -17.90 -8.20 7.86
C CYS A 14 -17.99 -9.06 6.58
N PHE A 15 -16.88 -9.62 6.10
CA PHE A 15 -16.80 -10.36 4.85
C PHE A 15 -15.99 -11.67 5.01
N PRO A 16 -16.25 -12.70 4.18
CA PRO A 16 -15.44 -13.91 4.15
C PRO A 16 -13.97 -13.57 3.86
N LEU A 17 -13.02 -14.19 4.60
CA LEU A 17 -11.60 -13.86 4.50
C LEU A 17 -11.04 -14.06 3.09
N ARG A 18 -11.51 -15.09 2.36
CA ARG A 18 -11.13 -15.33 0.97
C ARG A 18 -11.52 -14.16 0.06
N THR A 19 -12.75 -13.67 0.18
CA THR A 19 -13.24 -12.50 -0.56
C THR A 19 -12.47 -11.24 -0.18
N GLY A 20 -12.18 -11.08 1.11
CA GLY A 20 -11.31 -10.00 1.61
C GLY A 20 -9.91 -10.04 0.97
N ALA A 21 -9.28 -11.21 0.90
CA ALA A 21 -7.97 -11.38 0.29
C ALA A 21 -7.97 -11.06 -1.22
N PHE A 22 -9.03 -11.45 -1.94
CA PHE A 22 -9.21 -11.04 -3.35
C PHE A 22 -9.38 -9.53 -3.50
N PHE A 23 -10.14 -8.90 -2.60
CA PHE A 23 -10.29 -7.44 -2.59
C PHE A 23 -8.95 -6.74 -2.36
N VAL A 24 -8.13 -7.26 -1.44
CA VAL A 24 -6.75 -6.76 -1.25
C VAL A 24 -5.94 -6.91 -2.53
N ALA A 25 -5.95 -8.08 -3.17
CA ALA A 25 -5.19 -8.28 -4.41
C ALA A 25 -5.63 -7.33 -5.53
N ALA A 26 -6.94 -7.13 -5.70
CA ALA A 26 -7.50 -6.18 -6.67
C ALA A 26 -7.10 -4.73 -6.35
N TRP A 27 -7.21 -4.33 -5.08
CA TRP A 27 -6.80 -3.00 -4.65
C TRP A 27 -5.31 -2.73 -4.91
N VAL A 28 -4.45 -3.68 -4.54
CA VAL A 28 -3.00 -3.61 -4.77
C VAL A 28 -2.71 -3.49 -6.27
N PHE A 29 -3.37 -4.31 -7.09
CA PHE A 29 -3.22 -4.26 -8.54
C PHE A 29 -3.57 -2.88 -9.09
N ILE A 30 -4.77 -2.37 -8.79
CA ILE A 30 -5.27 -1.08 -9.30
C ILE A 30 -4.34 0.05 -8.84
N TRP A 31 -3.98 0.08 -7.56
CA TRP A 31 -3.17 1.16 -7.00
C TRP A 31 -1.75 1.19 -7.59
N HIS A 32 -1.07 0.05 -7.66
CA HIS A 32 0.30 -0.01 -8.18
C HIS A 32 0.33 0.21 -9.69
N LEU A 33 -0.68 -0.26 -10.43
CA LEU A 33 -0.78 0.02 -11.85
C LEU A 33 -1.02 1.52 -12.10
N TYR A 34 -1.92 2.15 -11.33
CA TYR A 34 -2.19 3.58 -11.40
C TYR A 34 -0.93 4.41 -11.12
N LEU A 35 -0.22 4.14 -10.03
CA LEU A 35 1.02 4.84 -9.69
C LEU A 35 2.11 4.61 -10.75
N GLY A 36 2.27 3.37 -11.22
CA GLY A 36 3.25 3.05 -12.26
C GLY A 36 2.99 3.82 -13.56
N ILE A 37 1.73 3.89 -14.01
CA ILE A 37 1.35 4.67 -15.19
C ILE A 37 1.56 6.17 -14.96
N LEU A 38 1.16 6.68 -13.79
CA LEU A 38 1.30 8.10 -13.46
C LEU A 38 2.78 8.54 -13.52
N GLU A 39 3.69 7.77 -12.92
CA GLU A 39 5.13 8.05 -12.96
C GLU A 39 5.71 7.97 -14.38
N LEU A 40 5.23 7.04 -15.22
CA LEU A 40 5.68 6.93 -16.61
C LEU A 40 5.16 8.04 -17.52
N VAL A 41 3.99 8.59 -17.21
CA VAL A 41 3.32 9.65 -17.99
C VAL A 41 3.77 11.04 -17.55
N ASN A 42 4.01 11.26 -16.26
CA ASN A 42 4.35 12.57 -15.69
C ASN A 42 5.83 12.93 -15.89
N ARG A 43 6.27 12.97 -17.15
CA ARG A 43 7.66 13.17 -17.61
C ARG A 43 8.14 14.63 -17.52
N SER A 44 7.66 15.42 -16.57
CA SER A 44 7.95 16.86 -16.52
C SER A 44 9.26 17.22 -15.81
N SER A 45 10.19 16.28 -15.62
CA SER A 45 11.37 16.46 -14.78
C SER A 45 12.69 16.45 -15.58
N PRO A 46 13.73 17.18 -15.15
CA PRO A 46 15.01 17.27 -15.88
C PRO A 46 15.70 15.90 -16.04
N MET A 47 16.42 15.71 -17.15
CA MET A 47 16.96 14.43 -17.70
C MET A 47 17.64 13.47 -16.70
N THR A 48 18.23 13.95 -15.59
CA THR A 48 18.85 13.08 -14.57
C THR A 48 17.84 12.41 -13.64
N VAL A 49 16.62 12.94 -13.56
CA VAL A 49 15.50 12.43 -12.75
C VAL A 49 14.59 11.50 -13.56
N GLU A 50 14.60 11.61 -14.89
CA GLU A 50 13.76 10.81 -15.79
C GLU A 50 14.06 9.30 -15.68
N GLY A 51 15.34 8.92 -15.65
CA GLY A 51 15.72 7.51 -15.53
C GLY A 51 15.25 6.89 -14.20
N PHE A 52 15.30 7.67 -13.12
CA PHE A 52 14.84 7.24 -11.80
C PHE A 52 13.31 7.10 -11.74
N ALA A 53 12.56 8.05 -12.32
CA ALA A 53 11.11 7.98 -12.42
C ALA A 53 10.65 6.77 -13.27
N ILE A 54 11.32 6.51 -14.40
CA ILE A 54 11.04 5.32 -15.24
C ILE A 54 11.29 4.04 -14.43
N PHE A 55 12.42 3.96 -13.73
CA PHE A 55 12.75 2.80 -12.90
C PHE A 55 11.68 2.55 -11.83
N ILE A 56 11.26 3.59 -11.11
CA ILE A 56 10.19 3.52 -10.10
C ILE A 56 8.86 3.09 -10.75
N GLY A 57 8.49 3.69 -11.88
CA GLY A 57 7.26 3.35 -12.60
C GLY A 57 7.21 1.88 -13.02
N VAL A 58 8.32 1.35 -13.54
CA VAL A 58 8.45 -0.07 -13.90
C VAL A 58 8.36 -0.96 -12.66
N MET A 59 9.00 -0.60 -11.55
CA MET A 59 8.87 -1.35 -10.29
C MET A 59 7.43 -1.42 -9.80
N TYR A 60 6.67 -0.32 -9.87
CA TYR A 60 5.25 -0.31 -9.52
C TYR A 60 4.42 -1.23 -10.44
N ILE A 61 4.68 -1.24 -11.75
CA ILE A 61 4.01 -2.17 -12.66
C ILE A 61 4.32 -3.63 -12.31
N LEU A 62 5.58 -3.96 -11.97
CA LEU A 62 5.95 -5.31 -11.54
C LEU A 62 5.22 -5.72 -10.25
N LEU A 63 5.08 -4.80 -9.29
CA LEU A 63 4.29 -5.03 -8.07
C LEU A 63 2.80 -5.28 -8.40
N ALA A 64 2.25 -4.64 -9.43
CA ALA A 64 0.90 -4.95 -9.90
C ALA A 64 0.81 -6.40 -10.42
N PHE A 65 1.79 -6.89 -11.18
CA PHE A 65 1.83 -8.30 -11.61
C PHE A 65 1.94 -9.27 -10.43
N ILE A 66 2.68 -8.91 -9.36
CA ILE A 66 2.72 -9.70 -8.12
C ILE A 66 1.33 -9.81 -7.49
N ALA A 67 0.49 -8.78 -7.61
CA ALA A 67 -0.89 -8.83 -7.13
C ALA A 67 -1.77 -9.81 -7.92
N ILE A 68 -1.58 -9.91 -9.25
CA ILE A 68 -2.25 -10.94 -10.07
C ILE A 68 -1.81 -12.33 -9.63
N TYR A 69 -0.50 -12.52 -9.41
CA TYR A 69 0.03 -13.79 -8.90
C TYR A 69 -0.53 -14.11 -7.50
N GLY A 70 -0.65 -13.11 -6.63
CA GLY A 70 -1.31 -13.21 -5.33
C GLY A 70 -2.78 -13.64 -5.44
N ALA A 71 -3.55 -13.05 -6.37
CA ALA A 71 -4.93 -13.45 -6.62
C ALA A 71 -5.02 -14.92 -7.10
N ARG A 72 -4.13 -15.33 -8.01
CA ARG A 72 -4.03 -16.73 -8.45
C ARG A 72 -3.72 -17.65 -7.27
N SER A 73 -2.77 -17.28 -6.41
CA SER A 73 -2.41 -18.04 -5.22
C SER A 73 -3.57 -18.22 -4.24
N ILE A 74 -4.37 -17.17 -4.02
CA ILE A 74 -5.61 -17.22 -3.23
C ILE A 74 -6.66 -18.12 -3.88
N TYR A 75 -6.75 -18.12 -5.21
CA TYR A 75 -7.68 -18.98 -5.95
C TYR A 75 -7.36 -20.47 -5.78
N TYR A 76 -6.09 -20.85 -5.93
CA TYR A 76 -5.63 -22.24 -5.80
C TYR A 76 -5.33 -22.67 -4.35
N GLU A 77 -5.52 -21.78 -3.37
CA GLU A 77 -5.29 -22.06 -1.95
C GLU A 77 -3.86 -22.57 -1.63
N ASN A 78 -2.86 -22.16 -2.42
CA ASN A 78 -1.47 -22.58 -2.22
C ASN A 78 -0.80 -21.77 -1.09
N LEU A 79 -0.55 -22.45 0.04
CA LEU A 79 -0.01 -21.84 1.26
C LEU A 79 1.34 -21.12 1.06
N SER A 80 2.25 -21.74 0.30
CA SER A 80 3.60 -21.18 0.08
C SER A 80 3.53 -19.85 -0.67
N ASP A 81 2.70 -19.81 -1.71
CA ASP A 81 2.53 -18.65 -2.57
C ASP A 81 1.82 -17.51 -1.81
N VAL A 82 0.81 -17.82 -0.98
CA VAL A 82 0.11 -16.82 -0.15
C VAL A 82 1.06 -16.22 0.88
N LYS A 83 1.96 -17.03 1.45
CA LYS A 83 2.99 -16.56 2.39
C LYS A 83 3.94 -15.59 1.71
N TRP A 84 4.37 -15.89 0.49
CA TRP A 84 5.23 -15.01 -0.30
C TRP A 84 4.50 -13.70 -0.63
N PHE A 85 3.26 -13.77 -1.14
CA PHE A 85 2.44 -12.60 -1.45
C PHE A 85 2.26 -11.67 -0.23
N LYS A 86 1.91 -12.23 0.94
CA LYS A 86 1.75 -11.47 2.19
C LYS A 86 3.05 -10.79 2.63
N ASN A 87 4.21 -11.44 2.45
CA ASN A 87 5.50 -10.83 2.78
C ASN A 87 5.87 -9.73 1.78
N SER A 88 5.69 -9.97 0.47
CA SER A 88 5.91 -8.97 -0.58
C SER A 88 5.02 -7.74 -0.38
N TYR A 89 3.76 -7.93 0.02
CA TYR A 89 2.85 -6.83 0.35
C TYR A 89 3.36 -5.99 1.52
N LEU A 90 3.83 -6.61 2.60
CA LEU A 90 4.40 -5.90 3.74
C LEU A 90 5.65 -5.09 3.34
N SER A 91 6.55 -5.69 2.54
CA SER A 91 7.72 -4.99 2.04
C SER A 91 7.34 -3.78 1.17
N SER A 92 6.34 -3.93 0.28
CA SER A 92 5.82 -2.81 -0.51
C SER A 92 5.26 -1.68 0.38
N LEU A 93 4.50 -2.02 1.43
CA LEU A 93 3.98 -1.02 2.36
C LEU A 93 5.09 -0.26 3.10
N MET A 94 6.16 -0.95 3.51
CA MET A 94 7.32 -0.31 4.13
C MET A 94 8.05 0.62 3.15
N ILE A 95 8.24 0.18 1.90
CA ILE A 95 8.84 1.00 0.84
C ILE A 95 7.99 2.25 0.58
N PHE A 96 6.66 2.11 0.51
CA PHE A 96 5.73 3.24 0.35
C PHE A 96 5.90 4.28 1.47
N VAL A 97 5.97 3.86 2.73
CA VAL A 97 6.19 4.77 3.85
C VAL A 97 7.52 5.49 3.71
N VAL A 98 8.62 4.78 3.43
CA VAL A 98 9.94 5.37 3.27
C VAL A 98 9.97 6.37 2.12
N LEU A 99 9.43 6.02 0.95
CA LEU A 99 9.35 6.92 -0.21
C LEU A 99 8.50 8.16 0.09
N SER A 100 7.37 8.00 0.78
CA SER A 100 6.52 9.12 1.21
C SER A 100 7.24 10.09 2.15
N PHE A 101 8.12 9.58 3.02
CA PHE A 101 8.97 10.43 3.87
C PHE A 101 10.05 11.16 3.07
N ILE A 102 10.71 10.46 2.14
CA ILE A 102 11.72 11.07 1.26
C ILE A 102 11.08 12.21 0.44
N GLU A 103 9.90 11.97 -0.12
CA GLU A 103 9.15 12.97 -0.88
C GLU A 103 8.83 14.21 -0.03
N ALA A 104 8.34 14.02 1.20
CA ALA A 104 8.06 15.14 2.11
C ALA A 104 9.32 15.95 2.47
N VAL A 105 10.45 15.27 2.72
CA VAL A 105 11.72 15.95 3.02
C VAL A 105 12.22 16.75 1.81
N MET A 106 12.06 16.22 0.60
CA MET A 106 12.47 16.90 -0.63
C MET A 106 11.56 18.09 -0.98
N LEU A 107 10.26 18.00 -0.70
CA LEU A 107 9.28 19.07 -0.98
C LEU A 107 9.15 20.10 0.15
N ALA A 108 9.64 19.80 1.35
CA ALA A 108 9.61 20.74 2.47
C ALA A 108 10.31 22.09 2.14
N PRO A 109 11.56 22.13 1.63
CA PRO A 109 12.24 23.39 1.34
C PRO A 109 11.55 24.24 0.28
N THR A 110 10.99 23.61 -0.76
CA THR A 110 10.28 24.32 -1.83
C THR A 110 8.99 24.93 -1.30
N SER A 111 8.23 24.20 -0.46
CA SER A 111 7.03 24.74 0.18
C SER A 111 7.31 25.95 1.08
N PHE A 112 8.40 25.91 1.86
CA PHE A 112 8.80 27.04 2.72
C PHE A 112 9.28 28.26 1.91
N ASN A 113 10.02 28.03 0.83
CA ASN A 113 10.51 29.12 -0.02
C ASN A 113 9.37 29.82 -0.75
N VAL A 114 8.38 29.07 -1.24
CA VAL A 114 7.17 29.63 -1.87
C VAL A 114 6.34 30.41 -0.85
N GLN A 115 6.19 29.91 0.38
CA GLN A 115 5.49 30.64 1.44
C GLN A 115 6.17 31.99 1.73
N LYS A 116 7.50 31.99 1.94
CA LYS A 116 8.26 33.23 2.16
C LYS A 116 8.15 34.20 0.98
N TYR A 117 8.15 33.70 -0.25
CA TYR A 117 7.99 34.51 -1.44
C TYR A 117 6.60 35.17 -1.48
N CYS A 118 5.53 34.41 -1.26
CA CYS A 118 4.17 34.96 -1.24
C CYS A 118 3.94 35.95 -0.08
N GLU A 119 4.50 35.71 1.10
CA GLU A 119 4.46 36.64 2.24
C GLU A 119 5.19 37.95 1.93
N SER A 120 6.22 37.93 1.09
CA SER A 120 6.99 39.12 0.70
C SER A 120 6.33 39.99 -0.37
N GLU A 121 5.48 39.42 -1.25
CA GLU A 121 4.85 40.14 -2.36
C GLU A 121 3.43 40.68 -2.05
N ASN A 122 2.70 40.14 -1.06
CA ASN A 122 1.29 40.50 -0.84
C ASN A 122 0.94 40.74 0.63
N HIS A 123 1.25 41.93 1.16
CA HIS A 123 0.89 42.36 2.52
C HIS A 123 -0.62 42.64 2.75
N LYS A 124 -1.50 42.53 1.73
CA LYS A 124 -2.90 43.01 1.83
C LYS A 124 -4.01 42.00 1.53
N HIS A 125 -3.70 40.75 1.23
CA HIS A 125 -4.72 39.71 1.00
C HIS A 125 -4.42 38.45 1.82
N ASP A 126 -4.93 38.42 3.04
CA ASP A 126 -4.78 37.35 4.04
C ASP A 126 -5.31 35.98 3.61
N ASN A 127 -6.03 35.91 2.48
CA ASN A 127 -6.79 34.72 2.10
C ASN A 127 -6.07 33.73 1.15
N TYR A 128 -4.88 34.06 0.64
CA TYR A 128 -4.25 33.26 -0.45
C TYR A 128 -3.00 32.46 -0.06
N CYS A 129 -2.43 32.63 1.14
CA CYS A 129 -1.28 31.82 1.58
C CYS A 129 -1.70 30.50 2.27
N SER A 130 -2.46 29.65 1.58
CA SER A 130 -2.86 28.32 2.06
C SER A 130 -1.76 27.25 1.92
N TYR A 131 -0.48 27.63 1.98
CA TYR A 131 0.65 26.69 1.92
C TYR A 131 0.96 26.01 3.27
N SER A 132 0.43 26.55 4.38
CA SER A 132 0.43 25.94 5.71
C SER A 132 -0.12 24.50 5.74
N LEU A 133 -0.94 24.13 4.74
CA LEU A 133 -1.59 22.82 4.68
C LEU A 133 -0.74 21.73 4.01
N PHE A 134 0.49 22.00 3.53
CA PHE A 134 1.30 20.96 2.88
C PHE A 134 1.54 19.75 3.79
N PHE A 135 2.08 19.97 5.00
CA PHE A 135 2.34 18.91 5.97
C PHE A 135 1.06 18.25 6.48
N MET A 136 -0.02 19.02 6.65
CA MET A 136 -1.33 18.47 7.03
C MET A 136 -1.88 17.53 5.94
N ARG A 137 -1.88 17.97 4.68
CA ARG A 137 -2.37 17.17 3.55
C ARG A 137 -1.52 15.92 3.35
N TRP A 138 -0.20 16.07 3.38
CA TRP A 138 0.72 14.93 3.30
C TRP A 138 0.50 13.95 4.47
N GLY A 139 0.44 14.46 5.71
CA GLY A 139 0.27 13.63 6.90
C GLY A 139 -1.05 12.87 6.92
N VAL A 140 -2.15 13.51 6.51
CA VAL A 140 -3.47 12.86 6.38
C VAL A 140 -3.43 11.75 5.33
N ASN A 141 -2.85 12.01 4.15
CA ASN A 141 -2.73 10.99 3.09
C ASN A 141 -1.87 9.80 3.54
N LEU A 142 -0.73 10.06 4.19
CA LEU A 142 0.13 9.01 4.73
C LEU A 142 -0.61 8.18 5.79
N ALA A 143 -1.30 8.85 6.72
CA ALA A 143 -2.06 8.17 7.78
C ALA A 143 -3.15 7.26 7.21
N ILE A 144 -3.95 7.78 6.27
CA ILE A 144 -5.00 7.00 5.59
C ILE A 144 -4.38 5.79 4.87
N GLY A 145 -3.31 6.00 4.11
CA GLY A 145 -2.62 4.94 3.37
C GLY A 145 -2.10 3.83 4.29
N VAL A 146 -1.44 4.20 5.40
CA VAL A 146 -0.91 3.25 6.39
C VAL A 146 -2.03 2.51 7.12
N ILE A 147 -3.12 3.18 7.49
CA ILE A 147 -4.26 2.55 8.17
C ILE A 147 -4.93 1.53 7.24
N ILE A 148 -5.26 1.92 6.01
CA ILE A 148 -5.88 1.03 5.03
C ILE A 148 -4.94 -0.13 4.69
N GLY A 149 -3.67 0.15 4.45
CA GLY A 149 -2.69 -0.88 4.14
C GLY A 149 -2.42 -1.84 5.30
N GLY A 150 -2.40 -1.33 6.53
CA GLY A 150 -2.32 -2.14 7.74
C GLY A 150 -3.53 -3.06 7.90
N TYR A 151 -4.73 -2.56 7.63
CA TYR A 151 -5.95 -3.36 7.63
C TYR A 151 -5.87 -4.51 6.61
N PHE A 152 -5.46 -4.23 5.38
CA PHE A 152 -5.27 -5.25 4.35
C PHE A 152 -4.19 -6.28 4.71
N TYR A 153 -3.10 -5.85 5.35
CA TYR A 153 -2.10 -6.77 5.86
C TYR A 153 -2.69 -7.74 6.90
N ILE A 154 -3.55 -7.24 7.80
CA ILE A 154 -4.24 -8.08 8.79
C ILE A 154 -5.16 -9.08 8.08
N VAL A 155 -5.90 -8.67 7.05
CA VAL A 155 -6.75 -9.57 6.23
C VAL A 155 -5.91 -10.70 5.64
N LEU A 156 -4.79 -10.39 4.98
CA LEU A 156 -3.91 -11.40 4.37
C LEU A 156 -3.28 -12.33 5.42
N ARG A 157 -2.88 -11.78 6.57
CA ARG A 157 -2.33 -12.56 7.70
C ARG A 157 -3.37 -13.55 8.24
N SER A 158 -4.61 -13.09 8.40
CA SER A 158 -5.70 -13.92 8.90
C SER A 158 -6.07 -15.01 7.89
N TYR A 159 -6.14 -14.69 6.59
CA TYR A 159 -6.41 -15.66 5.54
C TYR A 159 -5.34 -16.75 5.47
N ARG A 160 -4.06 -16.38 5.59
CA ARG A 160 -2.97 -17.36 5.64
C ARG A 160 -3.12 -18.35 6.81
N ARG A 161 -3.51 -17.87 8.00
CA ARG A 161 -3.73 -18.73 9.16
C ARG A 161 -4.87 -19.72 8.93
N GLU A 162 -5.95 -19.27 8.29
CA GLU A 162 -7.05 -20.16 7.92
C GLU A 162 -6.59 -21.27 6.97
N LEU A 163 -5.75 -20.95 5.98
CA LEU A 163 -5.16 -21.95 5.09
C LEU A 163 -4.21 -22.92 5.80
N GLU A 164 -3.38 -22.43 6.73
CA GLU A 164 -2.50 -23.27 7.56
C GLU A 164 -3.32 -24.30 8.35
N GLU A 165 -4.44 -23.88 8.94
CA GLU A 165 -5.33 -24.76 9.70
C GLU A 165 -6.02 -25.80 8.81
N LYS A 166 -6.52 -25.40 7.63
CA LYS A 166 -7.11 -26.33 6.66
C LYS A 166 -6.12 -27.40 6.23
N PHE A 167 -4.89 -26.99 5.87
CA PHE A 167 -3.84 -27.90 5.44
C PHE A 167 -3.49 -28.94 6.51
N ILE A 168 -3.35 -28.52 7.78
CA ILE A 168 -3.08 -29.43 8.90
C ILE A 168 -4.25 -30.41 9.10
N SER A 169 -5.50 -29.94 9.00
CA SER A 169 -6.67 -30.79 9.21
C SER A 169 -6.74 -31.93 8.19
N THR A 170 -6.46 -31.65 6.91
CA THR A 170 -6.41 -32.67 5.85
C THR A 170 -5.31 -33.70 6.10
N LEU A 171 -4.12 -33.25 6.52
CA LEU A 171 -3.02 -34.14 6.89
C LEU A 171 -3.35 -35.08 8.05
N THR A 172 -4.16 -34.61 9.01
CA THR A 172 -4.57 -35.42 10.17
C THR A 172 -5.76 -36.32 9.93
N SER A 173 -6.57 -36.09 8.89
CA SER A 173 -7.70 -36.97 8.53
C SER A 173 -7.29 -38.19 7.71
N ASP A 174 -6.12 -38.13 7.09
CA ASP A 174 -5.57 -39.21 6.26
C ASP A 174 -4.71 -40.21 7.07
N VAL A 175 -4.62 -40.04 8.39
CA VAL A 175 -3.91 -40.92 9.35
C VAL A 175 -4.92 -41.60 10.26
#